data_AF-A0A2N3B5Y9-F1
#
_entry.id   AF-A0A2N3B5Y9-F1
#
_cell.length_a   1.000
_cell.length_b   1.000
_cell.length_c   1.000
_cell.angle_alpha   90.00
_cell.angle_beta   90.00
_cell.angle_gamma   90.00
#
_symmetry.space_group_name_H-M   'P 1'
#
loop_
_entity.id
_entity.type
_entity.pdbx_description
1 polymer ?
#
loop_
_entity_poly.entity_id
_entity_poly.type
_entity_poly.pdbx_seq_one_letter_code
_entity_poly.pdbx_strand_id
1 'polypeptide(L)'
;EAAGAPFLAATAAKALPGKGAEAVVEGETAWVGSPRFARERGVLDDHALRAVVGMEDEGKTVVAVFRRSQLVGLVALRDEPREDAARAVQQLKALGIASVMLTGDNRRTAAAISAGLGIDHRAELMPEGKVAAIREMTARDRVMMVGDGINDAPALATAHIGVAMGSGTDVALETADAAILRNRVTDVAGKIRLARAAMANIRQNVAIALGLKAVFLVTTILGITGLWIAILADTGATVLVTLNALRLLAFDPEREA
;
A
#
# COMPACT_ATOMS: atom_id res chain seq x y z
N GLU A 1 12.28 -20.23 -3.44
CA GLU A 1 11.94 -21.65 -3.73
C GLU A 1 12.82 -22.56 -2.89
N ALA A 2 12.23 -23.51 -2.16
CA ALA A 2 13.01 -24.56 -1.51
C ALA A 2 13.57 -25.47 -2.61
N ALA A 3 14.90 -25.46 -2.77
CA ALA A 3 15.61 -26.23 -3.77
C ALA A 3 15.44 -27.73 -3.54
N GLY A 4 14.38 -28.34 -4.09
CA GLY A 4 14.24 -29.79 -4.30
C GLY A 4 14.47 -30.70 -3.08
N ALA A 5 14.49 -30.17 -1.86
CA ALA A 5 14.81 -30.95 -0.68
C ALA A 5 13.63 -31.87 -0.36
N PRO A 6 13.84 -33.20 -0.22
CA PRO A 6 12.78 -34.11 0.14
C PRO A 6 12.22 -33.72 1.52
N PHE A 7 10.89 -33.56 1.60
CA PHE A 7 10.22 -33.33 2.87
C PHE A 7 10.34 -34.58 3.75
N LEU A 8 10.98 -34.43 4.91
CA LEU A 8 11.05 -35.51 5.90
C LEU A 8 9.75 -35.57 6.68
N ALA A 9 9.26 -36.79 6.95
CA ALA A 9 8.10 -37.00 7.79
C ALA A 9 8.40 -36.55 9.23
N ALA A 10 7.56 -35.66 9.76
CA ALA A 10 7.61 -35.19 11.14
C ALA A 10 6.44 -35.76 11.95
N THR A 11 6.71 -36.22 13.17
CA THR A 11 5.68 -36.71 14.12
C THR A 11 5.73 -35.93 15.43
N ALA A 12 4.66 -36.00 16.22
CA ALA A 12 4.54 -35.34 17.53
C ALA A 12 4.84 -33.81 17.51
N ALA A 13 4.43 -33.12 16.45
CA ALA A 13 4.64 -31.67 16.32
C ALA A 13 3.87 -30.89 17.40
N LYS A 14 4.56 -29.96 18.06
CA LYS A 14 4.01 -29.13 19.13
C LYS A 14 4.47 -27.68 18.97
N ALA A 15 3.51 -26.76 18.98
CA ALA A 15 3.78 -25.33 19.06
C ALA A 15 4.10 -24.94 20.51
N LEU A 16 5.19 -24.19 20.70
CA LEU A 16 5.61 -23.62 21.98
C LEU A 16 5.34 -22.11 21.93
N PRO A 17 4.26 -21.61 22.55
CA PRO A 17 3.86 -20.21 22.47
C PRO A 17 5.01 -19.25 22.83
N GLY A 18 5.30 -18.30 21.94
CA GLY A 18 6.37 -17.31 22.11
C GLY A 18 7.81 -17.85 22.01
N LYS A 19 8.00 -19.15 21.75
CA LYS A 19 9.33 -19.79 21.71
C LYS A 19 9.64 -20.44 20.37
N GLY A 20 8.65 -21.08 19.73
CA GLY A 20 8.83 -21.76 18.45
C GLY A 20 7.95 -22.99 18.29
N ALA A 21 8.48 -24.01 17.64
CA ALA A 21 7.86 -25.32 17.47
C ALA A 21 8.89 -26.44 17.70
N GLU A 22 8.43 -27.60 18.14
CA GLU A 22 9.21 -28.84 18.25
C GLU A 22 8.51 -29.98 17.53
N ALA A 23 9.27 -30.89 16.93
CA ALA A 23 8.76 -32.09 16.28
C ALA A 23 9.81 -33.20 16.29
N VAL A 24 9.39 -34.44 16.07
CA VAL A 24 10.29 -35.59 15.89
C VAL A 24 10.49 -35.83 14.39
N VAL A 25 11.73 -35.71 13.92
CA VAL A 25 12.13 -35.92 12.52
C VAL A 25 13.18 -37.02 12.51
N GLU A 26 12.96 -38.07 11.71
CA GLU A 26 13.82 -39.27 11.65
C GLU A 26 14.12 -39.89 13.03
N GLY A 27 13.13 -39.91 13.92
CA GLY A 27 13.27 -40.49 15.27
C GLY A 27 13.93 -39.59 16.31
N GLU A 28 14.23 -38.33 15.99
CA GLU A 28 14.85 -37.39 16.93
C GLU A 28 14.12 -36.06 17.03
N THR A 29 14.17 -35.44 18.21
CA THR A 29 13.56 -34.13 18.42
C THR A 29 14.36 -33.01 17.74
N ALA A 30 13.69 -32.28 16.86
CA ALA A 30 14.15 -31.06 16.22
C ALA A 30 13.31 -29.87 16.72
N TRP A 31 13.97 -28.73 16.83
CA TRP A 31 13.36 -27.47 17.27
C TRP A 31 13.60 -26.37 16.26
N VAL A 32 12.58 -25.55 16.04
CA VAL A 32 12.66 -24.30 15.29
C VAL A 32 12.11 -23.22 16.19
N GLY A 33 12.93 -22.23 16.54
CA GLY A 33 12.49 -21.22 17.52
C GLY A 33 13.28 -19.92 17.49
N SER A 34 12.88 -18.99 18.35
CA SER A 34 13.53 -17.69 18.44
C SER A 34 14.99 -17.83 18.92
N PRO A 35 15.90 -16.92 18.54
CA PRO A 35 17.29 -16.93 19.00
C PRO A 35 17.40 -16.88 20.53
N ARG A 36 16.46 -16.19 21.19
CA ARG A 36 16.34 -16.16 22.65
C ARG A 36 16.13 -17.56 23.25
N PHE A 37 15.23 -18.35 22.66
CA PHE A 37 14.95 -19.70 23.14
C PHE A 37 16.13 -20.65 22.93
N ALA A 38 16.81 -20.54 21.79
CA ALA A 38 18.01 -21.31 21.53
C ALA A 38 19.19 -20.91 22.46
N ARG A 39 19.27 -19.64 22.89
CA ARG A 39 20.21 -19.21 23.93
C ARG A 39 19.85 -19.76 25.31
N GLU A 40 18.57 -19.78 25.69
CA GLU A 40 18.10 -20.36 26.96
C GLU A 40 18.46 -21.86 27.09
N ARG A 41 18.54 -22.58 25.97
CA ARG A 41 18.97 -23.97 25.92
C ARG A 41 20.48 -24.17 25.78
N GLY A 42 21.26 -23.09 25.78
CA GLY A 42 22.73 -23.15 25.66
C GLY A 42 23.21 -23.62 24.29
N VAL A 43 22.39 -23.47 23.24
CA VAL A 43 22.69 -24.00 21.90
C VAL A 43 23.32 -22.98 20.97
N LEU A 44 23.21 -21.69 21.31
CA LEU A 44 23.83 -20.60 20.54
C LEU A 44 25.20 -20.26 21.11
N ASP A 45 26.23 -20.28 20.27
CA ASP A 45 27.56 -19.77 20.58
C ASP A 45 27.67 -18.25 20.25
N ASP A 46 28.77 -17.62 20.67
CA ASP A 46 29.00 -16.19 20.45
C ASP A 46 29.11 -15.82 18.97
N HIS A 47 29.54 -16.76 18.11
CA HIS A 47 29.61 -16.55 16.68
C HIS A 47 28.22 -16.50 16.03
N ALA A 48 27.37 -17.49 16.32
CA ALA A 48 25.99 -17.51 15.88
C ALA A 48 25.21 -16.32 16.42
N LEU A 49 25.50 -15.87 17.65
CA LEU A 49 24.85 -14.69 18.22
C LEU A 49 25.18 -13.41 17.42
N ARG A 50 26.44 -13.22 17.02
CA ARG A 50 26.82 -12.11 16.14
C ARG A 50 26.14 -12.19 14.77
N ALA A 51 26.02 -13.39 14.21
CA ALA A 51 25.33 -13.61 12.94
C ALA A 51 23.82 -13.28 13.05
N VAL A 52 23.17 -13.68 14.15
CA VAL A 52 21.77 -13.30 14.45
C VAL A 52 21.63 -11.79 14.52
N VAL A 53 22.48 -11.10 15.29
CA VAL A 53 22.41 -9.64 15.45
C VAL A 53 22.58 -8.95 14.09
N GLY A 54 23.56 -9.35 13.28
CA GLY A 54 23.75 -8.77 11.95
C GLY A 54 22.53 -8.97 11.03
N MET A 55 21.93 -10.16 11.03
CA MET A 55 20.72 -10.43 10.24
C MET A 55 19.49 -9.66 10.77
N GLU A 56 19.34 -9.52 12.09
CA GLU A 56 18.27 -8.72 12.69
C GLU A 56 18.44 -7.21 12.41
N ASP A 57 19.68 -6.71 12.36
CA ASP A 57 19.98 -5.32 12.00
C ASP A 57 19.67 -5.03 10.53
N GLU A 58 19.72 -6.04 9.67
CA GLU A 58 19.21 -6.00 8.30
C GLU A 58 17.67 -6.11 8.21
N GLY A 59 16.98 -6.12 9.35
CA GLY A 59 15.52 -6.20 9.45
C GLY A 59 14.94 -7.60 9.24
N LYS A 60 15.77 -8.65 9.25
CA LYS A 60 15.34 -10.04 9.04
C LYS A 60 14.87 -10.66 10.36
N THR A 61 13.79 -11.42 10.32
CA THR A 61 13.35 -12.30 11.40
C THR A 61 14.18 -13.57 11.35
N VAL A 62 15.05 -13.76 12.34
CA VAL A 62 15.91 -14.94 12.42
C VAL A 62 15.27 -16.01 13.30
N VAL A 63 15.26 -17.26 12.83
CA VAL A 63 14.91 -18.44 13.63
C VAL A 63 16.09 -19.41 13.68
N ALA A 64 16.31 -19.99 14.85
CA ALA A 64 17.35 -20.99 15.05
C ALA A 64 16.75 -22.40 14.92
N VAL A 65 17.42 -23.25 14.15
CA VAL A 65 17.11 -24.66 14.00
C VAL A 65 18.14 -25.47 14.77
N PHE A 66 17.70 -26.29 15.71
CA PHE A 66 18.61 -27.09 16.52
C PHE A 66 18.06 -28.51 16.76
N ARG A 67 18.98 -29.46 16.90
CA ARG A 67 18.71 -30.91 17.09
C ARG A 67 19.74 -31.45 18.07
N ARG A 68 19.36 -32.40 18.95
CA ARG A 68 20.27 -32.98 19.98
C ARG A 68 21.05 -31.94 20.80
N SER A 69 20.44 -30.79 21.11
CA SER A 69 21.12 -29.67 21.79
C SER A 69 22.36 -29.16 21.04
N GLN A 70 22.33 -29.20 19.70
CA GLN A 70 23.31 -28.57 18.83
C GLN A 70 22.61 -27.70 17.79
N LEU A 71 23.18 -26.53 17.51
CA LEU A 71 22.69 -25.63 16.46
C LEU A 71 22.98 -26.28 15.11
N VAL A 72 21.93 -26.50 14.32
CA VAL A 72 22.04 -27.01 12.95
C VAL A 72 22.20 -25.83 11.98
N GLY A 73 21.49 -24.74 12.21
CA GLY A 73 21.60 -23.54 11.41
C GLY A 73 20.64 -22.42 11.81
N LEU A 74 20.78 -21.29 11.14
CA LEU A 74 19.90 -20.14 11.26
C LEU A 74 19.12 -19.98 9.95
N VAL A 75 17.84 -19.69 10.05
CA VAL A 75 17.00 -19.34 8.91
C VAL A 75 16.55 -17.90 9.12
N ALA A 76 16.90 -17.02 8.17
CA ALA A 76 16.48 -15.63 8.20
C ALA A 76 15.33 -15.44 7.21
N LEU A 77 14.21 -14.91 7.68
CA LEU A 77 13.05 -14.56 6.89
C LEU A 77 12.93 -13.05 6.84
N ARG A 78 12.57 -12.50 5.67
CA ARG A 78 12.27 -11.08 5.53
C ARG A 78 11.04 -10.95 4.66
N ASP A 79 10.14 -10.07 5.07
CA ASP A 79 9.07 -9.63 4.18
C ASP A 79 9.68 -8.61 3.20
N GLU A 80 9.66 -8.94 1.91
CA GLU A 80 10.22 -8.07 0.89
C GLU A 80 9.12 -7.21 0.30
N PRO A 81 9.37 -5.89 0.13
CA PRO A 81 8.42 -5.05 -0.58
C PRO A 81 8.22 -5.59 -1.99
N ARG A 82 7.01 -5.42 -2.52
CA ARG A 82 6.69 -5.79 -3.90
C ARG A 82 7.69 -5.14 -4.87
N GLU A 83 8.01 -5.85 -5.95
CA GLU A 83 8.99 -5.40 -6.95
C GLU A 83 8.64 -4.02 -7.53
N ASP A 84 7.36 -3.68 -7.59
CA ASP A 84 6.84 -2.43 -8.14
C ASP A 84 6.70 -1.29 -7.10
N ALA A 85 6.93 -1.57 -5.81
CA ALA A 85 6.75 -0.60 -4.73
C ALA A 85 7.71 0.58 -4.84
N ALA A 86 9.00 0.32 -5.11
CA ALA A 86 10.01 1.38 -5.26
C ALA A 86 9.66 2.32 -6.43
N ARG A 87 9.22 1.75 -7.56
CA ARG A 87 8.75 2.52 -8.72
C ARG A 87 7.50 3.33 -8.38
N ALA A 88 6.55 2.75 -7.67
CA ALA A 88 5.32 3.44 -7.27
C ALA A 88 5.63 4.66 -6.37
N VAL A 89 6.51 4.51 -5.37
CA VAL A 89 6.95 5.62 -4.52
C VAL A 89 7.63 6.71 -5.34
N GLN A 90 8.50 6.34 -6.29
CA GLN A 90 9.15 7.30 -7.17
C GLN A 90 8.14 8.09 -8.01
N GLN A 91 7.13 7.41 -8.57
CA GLN A 91 6.06 8.06 -9.34
C GLN A 91 5.23 9.01 -8.44
N LEU A 92 4.90 8.60 -7.22
CA LEU A 92 4.18 9.46 -6.26
C LEU A 92 4.98 10.71 -5.91
N LYS A 93 6.29 10.55 -5.67
CA LYS A 93 7.21 11.67 -5.43
C LYS A 93 7.27 12.62 -6.62
N ALA A 94 7.34 12.09 -7.85
CA ALA A 94 7.29 12.90 -9.08
C ALA A 94 5.96 13.66 -9.24
N LEU A 95 4.86 13.13 -8.71
CA LEU A 95 3.56 13.80 -8.66
C LEU A 95 3.45 14.84 -7.52
N GLY A 96 4.50 15.03 -6.73
CA GLY A 96 4.55 15.93 -5.57
C GLY A 96 3.85 15.39 -4.33
N ILE A 97 3.76 14.07 -4.19
CA ILE A 97 3.03 13.40 -3.10
C ILE A 97 4.04 12.72 -2.16
N ALA A 98 4.02 13.10 -0.89
CA ALA A 98 4.79 12.44 0.15
C ALA A 98 4.18 11.07 0.48
N SER A 99 5.02 10.09 0.80
CA SER A 99 4.61 8.73 1.16
C SER A 99 5.14 8.38 2.55
N VAL A 100 4.27 7.81 3.39
CA VAL A 100 4.60 7.39 4.76
C VAL A 100 4.08 5.97 4.98
N MET A 101 4.92 5.09 5.50
CA MET A 101 4.56 3.71 5.84
C MET A 101 4.04 3.60 7.28
N LEU A 102 2.86 2.99 7.46
CA LEU A 102 2.30 2.69 8.78
C LEU A 102 2.26 1.17 8.98
N THR A 103 3.08 0.64 9.90
CA THR A 103 3.16 -0.81 10.15
C THR A 103 3.03 -1.16 11.63
N GLY A 104 2.52 -2.36 11.89
CA GLY A 104 2.52 -3.00 13.22
C GLY A 104 3.82 -3.74 13.54
N ASP A 105 4.73 -3.88 12.56
CA ASP A 105 6.02 -4.52 12.74
C ASP A 105 6.95 -3.72 13.64
N ASN A 106 8.02 -4.38 14.08
CA ASN A 106 9.05 -3.75 14.90
C ASN A 106 9.77 -2.61 14.13
N ARG A 107 10.38 -1.68 14.88
CA ARG A 107 11.09 -0.54 14.30
C ARG A 107 12.25 -0.90 13.36
N ARG A 108 12.99 -1.98 13.63
CA ARG A 108 14.16 -2.38 12.81
C ARG A 108 13.71 -2.81 11.41
N THR A 109 12.71 -3.68 11.32
CA THR A 109 12.14 -4.14 10.04
C THR A 109 11.52 -2.96 9.27
N ALA A 110 10.73 -2.12 9.95
CA ALA A 110 10.12 -0.95 9.32
C ALA A 110 11.17 0.04 8.78
N ALA A 111 12.24 0.31 9.55
CA ALA A 111 13.33 1.18 9.12
C ALA A 111 14.08 0.60 7.91
N ALA A 112 14.36 -0.71 7.89
CA ALA A 112 15.03 -1.35 6.77
C ALA A 112 14.22 -1.26 5.46
N ILE A 113 12.91 -1.54 5.52
CA ILE A 113 12.02 -1.48 4.35
C ILE A 113 11.85 -0.03 3.87
N SER A 114 11.57 0.89 4.79
CA SER A 114 11.34 2.30 4.44
C SER A 114 12.59 2.99 3.90
N ALA A 115 13.78 2.68 4.42
CA ALA A 115 15.05 3.16 3.87
C ALA A 115 15.28 2.67 2.43
N GLY A 116 14.95 1.40 2.15
CA GLY A 116 15.04 0.85 0.80
C GLY A 116 14.09 1.52 -0.21
N LEU A 117 12.95 2.03 0.26
CA LEU A 117 11.96 2.74 -0.56
C LEU A 117 12.14 4.27 -0.57
N GLY A 118 12.93 4.83 0.36
CA GLY A 118 13.11 6.26 0.51
C GLY A 118 11.88 7.01 1.04
N ILE A 119 11.15 6.39 1.98
CA ILE A 119 9.92 6.92 2.59
C ILE A 119 10.06 7.05 4.12
N ASP A 120 9.22 7.88 4.73
CA ASP A 120 9.10 7.92 6.19
C ASP A 120 8.30 6.72 6.71
N HIS A 121 8.47 6.37 8.00
CA HIS A 121 7.74 5.26 8.61
C HIS A 121 7.28 5.55 10.04
N ARG A 122 6.20 4.88 10.44
CA ARG A 122 5.77 4.73 11.84
C ARG A 122 5.52 3.25 12.09
N ALA A 123 6.22 2.69 13.07
CA ALA A 123 6.24 1.26 13.38
C ALA A 123 5.58 0.97 14.74
N GLU A 124 5.39 -0.31 15.06
CA GLU A 124 4.80 -0.80 16.32
C GLU A 124 3.38 -0.26 16.55
N LEU A 125 2.64 0.02 15.48
CA LEU A 125 1.30 0.59 15.55
C LEU A 125 0.22 -0.49 15.69
N MET A 126 -0.58 -0.38 16.75
CA MET A 126 -1.88 -1.04 16.86
C MET A 126 -2.89 -0.38 15.89
N PRO A 127 -4.03 -1.02 15.57
CA PRO A 127 -5.04 -0.44 14.68
C PRO A 127 -5.47 0.98 15.09
N GLU A 128 -5.65 1.24 16.39
CA GLU A 128 -6.00 2.55 16.93
C GLU A 128 -4.86 3.57 16.73
N GLY A 129 -3.61 3.10 16.82
CA GLY A 129 -2.42 3.88 16.55
C GLY A 129 -2.33 4.32 15.09
N LYS A 130 -2.70 3.45 14.14
CA LYS A 130 -2.81 3.80 12.72
C LYS A 130 -3.86 4.89 12.49
N VAL A 131 -5.05 4.75 13.10
CA VAL A 131 -6.13 5.75 13.04
C VAL A 131 -5.68 7.10 13.61
N ALA A 132 -5.01 7.11 14.76
CA ALA A 132 -4.49 8.33 15.37
C ALA A 132 -3.45 9.02 14.48
N ALA A 133 -2.52 8.26 13.89
CA ALA A 133 -1.54 8.79 12.95
C ALA A 133 -2.20 9.41 11.70
N ILE A 134 -3.23 8.76 11.15
CA ILE A 134 -3.96 9.31 10.00
C ILE A 134 -4.69 10.59 10.41
N ARG A 135 -5.35 10.65 11.58
CA ARG A 135 -6.01 11.87 12.07
C ARG A 135 -5.06 13.05 12.23
N GLU A 136 -3.84 12.79 12.69
CA GLU A 136 -2.82 13.82 12.80
C GLU A 136 -2.43 14.36 11.41
N MET A 137 -2.26 13.46 10.43
CA MET A 137 -1.90 13.85 9.06
C MET A 137 -3.05 14.55 8.33
N THR A 138 -4.30 14.09 8.51
CA THR A 138 -5.48 14.70 7.87
C THR A 138 -5.80 16.10 8.39
N ALA A 139 -5.28 16.47 9.57
CA ALA A 139 -5.41 17.83 10.09
C ALA A 139 -4.60 18.88 9.29
N ARG A 140 -3.59 18.44 8.53
CA ARG A 140 -2.69 19.32 7.76
C ARG A 140 -2.80 19.11 6.26
N ASP A 141 -2.94 17.85 5.85
CA ASP A 141 -2.81 17.44 4.46
C ASP A 141 -3.99 16.57 4.01
N ARG A 142 -4.14 16.44 2.68
CA ARG A 142 -5.05 15.44 2.10
C ARG A 142 -4.37 14.08 2.06
N VAL A 143 -4.90 13.17 2.86
CA VAL A 143 -4.33 11.83 3.05
C VAL A 143 -5.13 10.79 2.27
N MET A 144 -4.42 10.01 1.47
CA MET A 144 -4.89 8.76 0.89
C MET A 144 -4.25 7.60 1.66
N MET A 145 -5.06 6.68 2.18
CA MET A 145 -4.59 5.46 2.83
C MET A 145 -4.68 4.29 1.86
N VAL A 146 -3.62 3.51 1.74
CA VAL A 146 -3.60 2.27 0.95
C VAL A 146 -3.37 1.10 1.90
N GLY A 147 -4.21 0.06 1.85
CA GLY A 147 -4.11 -1.10 2.72
C GLY A 147 -4.76 -2.35 2.14
N ASP A 148 -4.51 -3.49 2.76
CA ASP A 148 -5.03 -4.79 2.32
C ASP A 148 -5.79 -5.55 3.44
N GLY A 149 -5.68 -5.14 4.71
CA GLY A 149 -6.19 -5.93 5.83
C GLY A 149 -7.55 -5.51 6.42
N ILE A 150 -8.17 -6.47 7.13
CA ILE A 150 -9.24 -6.22 8.12
C ILE A 150 -8.77 -5.19 9.16
N ASN A 151 -7.50 -5.27 9.56
CA ASN A 151 -6.87 -4.37 10.54
C ASN A 151 -6.73 -2.93 10.02
N ASP A 152 -6.83 -2.73 8.70
CA ASP A 152 -6.70 -1.41 8.07
C ASP A 152 -8.06 -0.79 7.73
N ALA A 153 -9.18 -1.50 7.86
CA ALA A 153 -10.50 -0.95 7.58
C ALA A 153 -10.81 0.33 8.37
N PRO A 154 -10.55 0.42 9.70
CA PRO A 154 -10.74 1.67 10.45
C PRO A 154 -9.81 2.80 9.96
N ALA A 155 -8.60 2.45 9.53
CA ALA A 155 -7.62 3.40 9.02
C ALA A 155 -8.02 3.93 7.63
N LEU A 156 -8.52 3.06 6.74
CA LEU A 156 -9.08 3.40 5.43
C LEU A 156 -10.24 4.39 5.56
N ALA A 157 -11.19 4.11 6.46
CA ALA A 157 -12.35 4.97 6.71
C ALA A 157 -11.99 6.35 7.32
N THR A 158 -10.83 6.47 7.96
CA THR A 158 -10.38 7.72 8.58
C THR A 158 -9.66 8.65 7.59
N ALA A 159 -9.13 8.10 6.50
CA ALA A 159 -8.46 8.87 5.46
C ALA A 159 -9.48 9.66 4.62
N HIS A 160 -8.99 10.64 3.84
CA HIS A 160 -9.87 11.33 2.88
C HIS A 160 -10.23 10.44 1.70
N ILE A 161 -9.34 9.51 1.36
CA ILE A 161 -9.55 8.48 0.35
C ILE A 161 -8.94 7.19 0.88
N GLY A 162 -9.76 6.18 1.10
CA GLY A 162 -9.33 4.81 1.38
C GLY A 162 -9.20 4.01 0.09
N VAL A 163 -8.04 3.38 -0.12
CA VAL A 163 -7.78 2.51 -1.27
C VAL A 163 -7.43 1.11 -0.78
N ALA A 164 -8.26 0.13 -1.11
CA ALA A 164 -7.99 -1.27 -0.81
C ALA A 164 -7.19 -1.93 -1.94
N MET A 165 -6.24 -2.79 -1.60
CA MET A 165 -5.61 -3.69 -2.56
C MET A 165 -6.54 -4.88 -2.84
N GLY A 166 -6.53 -5.42 -4.06
CA GLY A 166 -7.43 -6.49 -4.51
C GLY A 166 -7.22 -7.83 -3.81
N SER A 167 -6.06 -8.07 -3.19
CA SER A 167 -5.81 -9.18 -2.27
C SER A 167 -6.41 -8.95 -0.88
N GLY A 168 -7.04 -7.81 -0.66
CA GLY A 168 -7.57 -7.44 0.63
C GLY A 168 -8.86 -8.18 0.97
N THR A 169 -9.15 -8.25 2.27
CA THR A 169 -10.35 -8.92 2.77
C THR A 169 -11.63 -8.19 2.33
N ASP A 170 -12.75 -8.91 2.24
CA ASP A 170 -14.04 -8.34 1.82
C ASP A 170 -14.42 -7.07 2.60
N VAL A 171 -14.12 -7.04 3.89
CA VAL A 171 -14.35 -5.87 4.78
C VAL A 171 -13.54 -4.64 4.32
N ALA A 172 -12.30 -4.83 3.88
CA ALA A 172 -11.47 -3.73 3.40
C ALA A 172 -11.97 -3.19 2.04
N LEU A 173 -12.44 -4.08 1.16
CA LEU A 173 -13.03 -3.70 -0.13
C LEU A 173 -14.35 -2.94 0.03
N GLU A 174 -15.17 -3.31 1.02
CA GLU A 174 -16.44 -2.64 1.32
C GLU A 174 -16.24 -1.26 1.99
N THR A 175 -15.16 -1.13 2.78
CA THR A 175 -14.87 0.12 3.50
C THR A 175 -14.14 1.16 2.64
N ALA A 176 -13.42 0.73 1.59
CA ALA A 176 -12.61 1.61 0.78
C ALA A 176 -13.42 2.37 -0.29
N ASP A 177 -13.02 3.61 -0.59
CA ASP A 177 -13.59 4.40 -1.68
C ASP A 177 -13.18 3.88 -3.07
N ALA A 178 -12.04 3.18 -3.14
CA ALA A 178 -11.52 2.59 -4.36
C ALA A 178 -10.78 1.27 -4.09
N ALA A 179 -10.69 0.42 -5.10
CA ALA A 179 -9.98 -0.85 -5.05
C ALA A 179 -8.99 -1.03 -6.21
N ILE A 180 -7.79 -1.52 -5.93
CA ILE A 180 -6.74 -1.87 -6.90
C ILE A 180 -6.73 -3.39 -7.12
N LEU A 181 -7.52 -3.84 -8.09
CA LEU A 181 -7.76 -5.27 -8.33
C LEU A 181 -6.53 -6.07 -8.81
N ARG A 182 -5.55 -5.39 -9.46
CA ARG A 182 -4.36 -6.05 -10.02
C ARG A 182 -3.23 -6.27 -9.01
N ASN A 183 -3.40 -5.82 -7.76
CA ASN A 183 -2.37 -5.87 -6.71
C ASN A 183 -1.02 -5.21 -7.08
N ARG A 184 -1.06 -4.26 -8.02
CA ARG A 184 0.09 -3.44 -8.41
C ARG A 184 0.05 -2.10 -7.68
N VAL A 185 1.09 -1.80 -6.92
CA VAL A 185 1.22 -0.54 -6.16
C VAL A 185 1.32 0.65 -7.12
N THR A 186 1.89 0.45 -8.31
CA THR A 186 1.99 1.51 -9.34
C THR A 186 0.63 2.02 -9.82
N ASP A 187 -0.42 1.21 -9.71
CA ASP A 187 -1.76 1.62 -10.13
C ASP A 187 -2.27 2.79 -9.27
N VAL A 188 -1.81 2.95 -8.03
CA VAL A 188 -2.16 4.10 -7.17
C VAL A 188 -1.76 5.42 -7.84
N ALA A 189 -0.49 5.53 -8.28
CA ALA A 189 -0.02 6.72 -8.99
C ALA A 189 -0.76 6.91 -10.33
N GLY A 190 -1.04 5.83 -11.05
CA GLY A 190 -1.83 5.87 -12.29
C GLY A 190 -3.25 6.40 -12.07
N LYS A 191 -3.94 5.98 -11.00
CA LYS A 191 -5.27 6.48 -10.65
C LYS A 191 -5.24 7.95 -10.26
N ILE A 192 -4.20 8.41 -9.57
CA ILE A 192 -4.02 9.84 -9.27
C ILE A 192 -3.82 10.66 -10.54
N ARG A 193 -3.03 10.18 -11.51
CA ARG A 193 -2.89 10.82 -12.83
C ARG A 193 -4.23 10.94 -13.55
N LEU A 194 -4.99 9.83 -13.59
CA LEU A 194 -6.32 9.81 -14.19
C LEU A 194 -7.26 10.80 -13.51
N ALA A 195 -7.28 10.84 -12.17
CA ALA A 195 -8.11 11.77 -11.41
C ALA A 195 -7.75 13.23 -11.72
N ARG A 196 -6.46 13.58 -11.79
CA ARG A 196 -6.01 14.93 -12.18
C ARG A 196 -6.44 15.29 -13.60
N ALA A 197 -6.30 14.37 -14.56
CA ALA A 197 -6.73 14.57 -15.94
C ALA A 197 -8.26 14.73 -16.06
N ALA A 198 -9.02 13.92 -15.32
CA ALA A 198 -10.48 14.02 -15.24
C ALA A 198 -10.91 15.39 -14.67
N MET A 199 -10.29 15.83 -13.57
CA MET A 199 -10.58 17.14 -12.98
C MET A 199 -10.22 18.30 -13.91
N ALA A 200 -9.13 18.20 -14.68
CA ALA A 200 -8.80 19.19 -15.70
C ALA A 200 -9.87 19.23 -16.82
N ASN A 201 -10.35 18.08 -17.28
CA ASN A 201 -11.42 17.99 -18.27
C ASN A 201 -12.74 18.58 -17.74
N ILE A 202 -13.11 18.28 -16.49
CA ILE A 202 -14.29 18.86 -15.83
C ILE A 202 -14.19 20.39 -15.76
N ARG A 203 -13.04 20.94 -15.34
CA ARG A 203 -12.84 22.40 -15.29
C ARG A 203 -12.97 23.04 -16.67
N GLN A 204 -12.46 22.40 -17.72
CA GLN A 204 -12.64 22.86 -19.11
C GLN A 204 -14.12 22.86 -19.51
N ASN A 205 -14.83 21.76 -19.25
CA ASN A 205 -16.25 21.62 -19.60
C ASN A 205 -17.12 22.65 -18.87
N VAL A 206 -16.87 22.84 -17.57
CA VAL A 206 -17.59 23.84 -16.76
C VAL A 206 -17.28 25.25 -17.26
N ALA A 207 -16.02 25.55 -17.57
CA ALA A 207 -15.64 26.87 -18.09
C ALA A 207 -16.30 27.17 -19.44
N ILE A 208 -16.38 26.19 -20.35
CA ILE A 208 -17.05 26.35 -21.65
C ILE A 208 -18.55 26.53 -21.44
N ALA A 209 -19.19 25.67 -20.64
CA ALA A 209 -20.62 25.73 -20.39
C ALA A 209 -21.04 27.05 -19.73
N LEU A 210 -20.31 27.47 -18.69
CA LEU A 210 -20.60 28.70 -17.96
C LEU A 210 -20.24 29.95 -18.76
N GLY A 211 -19.13 29.91 -19.51
CA GLY A 211 -18.70 30.99 -20.38
C GLY A 211 -19.69 31.27 -21.51
N LEU A 212 -20.18 30.24 -22.19
CA LEU A 212 -21.22 30.41 -23.21
C LEU A 212 -22.51 30.97 -22.60
N LYS A 213 -22.97 30.43 -21.46
CA LYS A 213 -24.16 30.95 -20.76
C LYS A 213 -24.00 32.42 -20.37
N ALA A 214 -22.83 32.82 -19.88
CA ALA A 214 -22.56 34.21 -19.53
C ALA A 214 -22.62 35.14 -20.76
N VAL A 215 -22.02 34.75 -21.88
CA VAL A 215 -22.08 35.51 -23.13
C VAL A 215 -23.53 35.68 -23.60
N PHE A 216 -24.31 34.59 -23.65
CA PHE A 216 -25.71 34.67 -24.07
C PHE A 216 -26.59 35.46 -23.11
N LEU A 217 -26.32 35.39 -21.80
CA LEU A 217 -27.02 36.22 -20.82
C LEU A 217 -26.81 37.72 -21.12
N VAL A 218 -25.56 38.14 -21.33
CA VAL A 218 -25.23 39.54 -21.64
C VAL A 218 -25.87 39.98 -22.96
N THR A 219 -25.76 39.19 -24.03
CA THR A 219 -26.35 39.55 -25.34
C THR A 219 -27.87 39.58 -25.31
N THR A 220 -28.51 38.76 -24.45
CA THR A 220 -29.96 38.76 -24.27
C THR A 220 -30.43 40.00 -23.53
N ILE A 221 -29.71 40.42 -22.47
CA ILE A 221 -29.99 41.66 -21.74
C ILE A 221 -29.84 42.89 -22.67
N LEU A 222 -28.87 42.87 -23.57
CA LEU A 222 -28.66 43.92 -24.58
C LEU A 222 -29.68 43.86 -25.75
N GLY A 223 -30.59 42.88 -25.77
CA GLY A 223 -31.62 42.73 -26.81
C GLY A 223 -31.09 42.23 -28.17
N ILE A 224 -29.86 41.71 -28.23
CA ILE A 224 -29.20 41.27 -29.47
C ILE A 224 -29.60 39.83 -29.82
N THR A 225 -29.74 38.96 -28.83
CA THR A 225 -30.02 37.53 -29.04
C THR A 225 -31.44 37.13 -28.63
N GLY A 226 -32.14 36.42 -29.51
CA GLY A 226 -33.45 35.81 -29.22
C GLY A 226 -33.35 34.42 -28.57
N LEU A 227 -34.46 33.96 -27.97
CA LEU A 227 -34.56 32.69 -27.23
C LEU A 227 -34.09 31.46 -28.02
N TRP A 228 -34.46 31.36 -29.30
CA TRP A 228 -34.08 30.22 -30.15
C TRP A 228 -32.55 30.06 -30.26
N ILE A 229 -31.84 31.16 -30.47
CA ILE A 229 -30.37 31.15 -30.63
C ILE A 229 -29.70 30.74 -29.31
N ALA A 230 -30.23 31.22 -28.17
CA ALA A 230 -29.73 30.86 -26.85
C ALA A 230 -29.90 29.35 -26.57
N ILE A 231 -31.06 28.78 -26.89
CA ILE A 231 -31.33 27.33 -26.71
C ILE A 231 -30.43 26.49 -27.63
N LEU A 232 -30.30 26.88 -28.90
CA LEU A 232 -29.43 26.20 -29.85
C LEU A 232 -27.98 26.18 -29.35
N ALA A 233 -27.50 27.30 -28.82
CA ALA A 233 -26.14 27.41 -28.33
C ALA A 233 -25.90 26.59 -27.04
N ASP A 234 -26.87 26.53 -26.11
CA ASP A 234 -26.75 25.69 -24.92
C ASP A 234 -26.73 24.19 -25.28
N THR A 235 -27.54 23.80 -26.26
CA THR A 235 -27.54 22.43 -26.80
C THR A 235 -26.22 22.13 -27.51
N GLY A 236 -25.71 23.06 -28.32
CA GLY A 236 -24.40 22.96 -28.97
C GLY A 236 -23.24 22.88 -27.97
N ALA A 237 -23.30 23.66 -26.89
CA ALA A 237 -22.35 23.60 -25.78
C ALA A 237 -22.35 22.20 -25.15
N THR A 238 -23.53 21.61 -24.94
CA THR A 238 -23.69 20.26 -24.39
C THR A 238 -23.00 19.21 -25.27
N VAL A 239 -23.15 19.29 -26.59
CA VAL A 239 -22.45 18.40 -27.54
C VAL A 239 -20.94 18.59 -27.42
N LEU A 240 -20.47 19.83 -27.39
CA LEU A 240 -19.04 20.14 -27.33
C LEU A 240 -18.38 19.63 -26.05
N VAL A 241 -18.99 19.86 -24.88
CA VAL A 241 -18.46 19.34 -23.61
C VAL A 241 -18.50 17.81 -23.54
N THR A 242 -19.51 17.18 -24.17
CA THR A 242 -19.59 15.72 -24.26
C THR A 242 -18.46 15.16 -25.11
N LEU A 243 -18.19 15.75 -26.28
CA LEU A 243 -17.05 15.38 -27.12
C LEU A 243 -15.71 15.58 -26.40
N ASN A 244 -15.57 16.66 -25.64
CA ASN A 244 -14.36 16.89 -24.84
C ASN A 244 -14.22 15.86 -23.70
N ALA A 245 -15.32 15.45 -23.06
CA ALA A 245 -15.30 14.39 -22.05
C ALA A 245 -14.82 13.05 -22.63
N LEU A 246 -15.22 12.70 -23.85
CA LEU A 246 -14.78 11.48 -24.53
C LEU A 246 -13.27 11.42 -24.75
N ARG A 247 -12.57 12.56 -24.79
CA ARG A 247 -11.09 12.58 -24.87
C ARG A 247 -10.43 11.84 -23.70
N LEU A 248 -11.09 11.75 -22.55
CA LEU A 248 -10.58 11.03 -21.38
C LEU A 248 -10.53 9.51 -21.60
N LEU A 249 -11.32 8.94 -22.53
CA LEU A 249 -11.26 7.52 -22.88
C LEU A 249 -9.93 7.12 -23.53
N ALA A 250 -9.28 8.05 -24.22
CA ALA A 250 -7.98 7.83 -24.84
C ALA A 250 -6.80 8.09 -23.88
N PHE A 251 -7.07 8.51 -22.63
CA PHE A 251 -6.03 8.77 -21.66
C PHE A 251 -5.48 7.45 -21.10
N ASP A 252 -4.17 7.24 -21.28
CA ASP A 252 -3.46 6.11 -20.69
C ASP A 252 -2.86 6.50 -19.33
N PRO A 253 -3.42 6.01 -18.21
CA PRO A 253 -2.91 6.33 -16.88
C PRO A 253 -1.61 5.59 -16.54
N GLU A 254 -1.21 4.56 -17.30
CA GLU A 254 0.01 3.77 -17.06
C GLU A 254 1.24 4.42 -17.72
N ARG A 255 1.04 5.25 -18.75
CA ARG A 255 2.11 6.04 -19.36
C ARG A 255 2.69 7.05 -18.38
N GLU A 256 3.96 6.87 -18.05
CA GLU A 256 4.78 7.88 -17.38
C GLU A 256 4.98 9.06 -18.35
N ALA A 257 4.90 10.28 -17.83
CA ALA A 257 5.09 11.51 -18.59
C ALA A 257 6.59 11.83 -18.76
#